data_AF-A0A958J5H5-F1
#
_entry.id   AF-A0A958J5H5-F1
#
_cell.length_a   1.000
_cell.length_b   1.000
_cell.length_c   1.000
_cell.angle_alpha   90.00
_cell.angle_beta   90.00
_cell.angle_gamma   90.00
#
_symmetry.space_group_name_H-M   'P 1'
#
loop_
_entity.id
_entity.type
_entity.pdbx_description
1 polymer ?
#
loop_
_entity_poly.entity_id
_entity_poly.type
_entity_poly.pdbx_seq_one_letter_code
_entity_poly.pdbx_strand_id
1 'polypeptide(L)'
;LYFFSLLGAIGVGLTTETITFPVLIIILFSLAYPLVIKNEERRLAEAHGAAFVEYCRNTPRFLPKFEDFTEPEMYEVKSRKFRVAIFDALWFIWLVGLLELAEGLREIAVIPTLLLLP
;
A
#
# COMPACT_ATOMS: atom_id res chain seq x y z
N LEU A 1 5.16 0.29 5.55
CA LEU A 1 4.38 0.99 4.50
C LEU A 1 4.05 0.04 3.34
N TYR A 2 5.05 -0.50 2.63
CA TYR A 2 4.85 -1.35 1.45
C TYR A 2 3.85 -2.51 1.61
N PHE A 3 3.95 -3.30 2.67
CA PHE A 3 3.01 -4.40 2.92
C PHE A 3 1.56 -3.93 3.03
N PHE A 4 1.31 -2.86 3.79
CA PHE A 4 -0.04 -2.31 3.95
C PHE A 4 -0.53 -1.62 2.67
N SER A 5 0.36 -1.03 1.87
CA SER A 5 0.00 -0.52 0.54
C SER A 5 -0.42 -1.67 -0.40
N LEU A 6 0.28 -2.80 -0.38
CA LEU A 6 -0.14 -4.00 -1.12
C LEU A 6 -1.50 -4.50 -0.63
N LEU A 7 -1.68 -4.62 0.69
CA LEU A 7 -2.94 -5.05 1.27
C LEU A 7 -4.11 -4.12 0.88
N GLY A 8 -3.90 -2.81 0.95
CA GLY A 8 -4.88 -1.82 0.51
C GLY A 8 -5.21 -1.93 -0.99
N ALA A 9 -4.19 -2.10 -1.83
CA ALA A 9 -4.39 -2.27 -3.27
C ALA A 9 -5.14 -3.56 -3.62
N ILE A 10 -4.79 -4.69 -2.99
CA ILE A 10 -5.54 -5.95 -3.11
C ILE A 10 -6.99 -5.75 -2.66
N GLY A 11 -7.20 -5.09 -1.52
CA GLY A 11 -8.53 -4.76 -1.01
C GLY A 11 -9.37 -4.00 -2.05
N VAL A 12 -8.82 -2.94 -2.64
CA VAL A 12 -9.48 -2.21 -3.75
C VAL A 12 -9.72 -3.11 -4.96
N GLY A 13 -8.77 -3.98 -5.31
CA GLY A 13 -8.96 -4.94 -6.40
C GLY A 13 -10.14 -5.86 -6.13
N LEU A 14 -10.34 -6.30 -4.89
CA LEU A 14 -11.43 -7.20 -4.50
C LEU A 14 -12.80 -6.50 -4.56
N THR A 15 -12.89 -5.19 -4.38
CA THR A 15 -14.16 -4.45 -4.52
C THR A 15 -14.62 -4.32 -5.97
N THR A 16 -13.84 -4.82 -6.94
CA THR A 16 -14.28 -4.91 -8.33
C THR A 16 -15.10 -6.18 -8.61
N GLU A 17 -15.30 -7.03 -7.61
CA GLU A 17 -15.97 -8.33 -7.70
C GLU A 17 -15.34 -9.31 -8.70
N THR A 18 -14.07 -9.10 -9.06
CA THR A 18 -13.32 -9.97 -9.98
C THR A 18 -12.02 -10.45 -9.33
N ILE A 19 -11.56 -11.65 -9.71
CA ILE A 19 -10.27 -12.18 -9.22
C ILE A 19 -9.08 -11.64 -10.03
N THR A 20 -9.36 -11.18 -11.25
CA THR A 20 -8.35 -10.69 -12.19
C THR A 20 -7.53 -9.52 -11.62
N PHE A 21 -8.18 -8.50 -11.06
CA PHE A 21 -7.48 -7.32 -10.53
C PHE A 21 -6.60 -7.62 -9.31
N PRO A 22 -7.07 -8.31 -8.26
CA PRO A 22 -6.23 -8.70 -7.12
C PRO A 22 -4.97 -9.47 -7.53
N VAL A 23 -5.12 -10.45 -8.43
CA VAL A 23 -3.99 -11.27 -8.91
C VAL A 23 -2.99 -10.43 -9.68
N LEU A 24 -3.47 -9.57 -10.58
CA LEU A 24 -2.61 -8.67 -11.34
C LEU A 24 -1.85 -7.72 -10.42
N ILE A 25 -2.51 -7.16 -9.41
CA ILE A 25 -1.89 -6.29 -8.40
C ILE A 25 -0.77 -7.02 -7.67
N ILE A 26 -1.01 -8.25 -7.20
CA ILE A 26 0.01 -9.06 -6.53
C ILE A 26 1.22 -9.29 -7.43
N ILE A 27 1.01 -9.65 -8.69
CA ILE A 27 2.08 -9.91 -9.65
C ILE A 27 2.89 -8.64 -9.91
N LEU A 28 2.22 -7.54 -10.28
CA LEU A 28 2.88 -6.27 -10.57
C LEU A 28 3.66 -5.75 -9.36
N PHE A 29 3.07 -5.83 -8.17
CA PHE A 29 3.71 -5.40 -6.94
C PHE A 29 4.96 -6.24 -6.65
N SER A 30 4.85 -7.58 -6.78
CA SER A 30 5.96 -8.51 -6.53
C SER A 30 7.13 -8.33 -7.50
N LEU A 31 6.87 -7.85 -8.73
CA LEU A 31 7.92 -7.57 -9.71
C LEU A 31 8.56 -6.18 -9.52
N ALA A 32 7.74 -5.15 -9.27
CA ALA A 32 8.22 -3.77 -9.26
C ALA A 32 8.83 -3.36 -7.90
N TYR A 33 8.17 -3.71 -6.79
CA TYR A 33 8.56 -3.19 -5.47
C TYR A 33 9.89 -3.71 -4.93
N PRO A 34 10.39 -4.93 -5.23
CA PRO A 34 11.73 -5.31 -4.80
C PRO A 34 12.83 -4.36 -5.30
N LEU A 35 12.68 -3.81 -6.51
CA LEU A 35 13.61 -2.83 -7.06
C LEU A 35 13.50 -1.47 -6.35
N VAL A 36 12.27 -1.04 -6.07
CA VAL A 36 12.00 0.21 -5.33
C VAL A 36 12.59 0.13 -3.92
N ILE A 37 12.31 -0.96 -3.19
CA ILE A 37 12.82 -1.20 -1.84
C ILE A 37 14.34 -1.18 -1.84
N LYS A 38 15.00 -1.90 -2.77
CA LYS A 38 16.46 -1.93 -2.85
C LYS A 38 17.07 -0.55 -3.13
N ASN A 39 16.43 0.25 -3.99
CA ASN A 39 16.88 1.60 -4.29
C ASN A 39 16.73 2.54 -3.08
N GLU A 40 15.65 2.40 -2.32
CA GLU A 40 15.45 3.15 -1.08
C GLU A 40 16.44 2.73 0.01
N GLU A 41 16.66 1.42 0.21
CA GLU A 41 17.68 0.90 1.13
C GLU A 41 19.06 1.48 0.82
N ARG A 42 19.45 1.56 -0.46
CA ARG A 42 20.73 2.18 -0.85
C ARG A 42 20.80 3.65 -0.43
N ARG A 43 19.75 4.43 -0.70
CA ARG A 43 19.69 5.86 -0.34
C ARG A 43 19.73 6.06 1.18
N LEU A 44 19.06 5.19 1.94
CA LEU A 44 19.06 5.23 3.39
C LEU A 44 20.42 4.81 3.98
N ALA A 45 21.07 3.81 3.37
CA ALA A 45 22.42 3.42 3.74
C ALA A 45 23.43 4.55 3.50
N GLU A 46 23.30 5.29 2.39
CA GLU A 46 24.11 6.49 2.11
C GLU A 46 23.86 7.61 3.13
N ALA A 47 22.61 7.82 3.54
CA ALA A 47 22.23 8.89 4.47
C ALA A 47 22.55 8.58 5.95
N HIS A 48 22.47 7.32 6.37
CA HIS A 48 22.51 6.91 7.77
C HIS A 48 23.63 5.93 8.13
N GLY A 49 24.35 5.38 7.13
CA GLY A 49 25.54 4.54 7.33
C GLY A 49 25.31 3.32 8.22
N ALA A 50 26.16 3.14 9.23
CA ALA A 50 26.18 1.97 10.10
C ALA A 50 24.87 1.76 10.88
N ALA A 51 24.20 2.85 11.30
CA ALA A 51 22.94 2.77 12.04
C ALA A 51 21.83 2.10 11.21
N PHE A 52 21.80 2.36 9.90
CA PHE A 52 20.84 1.72 9.01
C PHE A 52 21.16 0.25 8.75
N VAL A 53 22.46 -0.11 8.66
CA VAL A 53 22.88 -1.51 8.51
C VAL A 53 22.47 -2.34 9.72
N GLU A 54 22.60 -1.80 10.93
CA GLU A 54 22.14 -2.46 12.15
C GLU A 54 20.62 -2.60 12.18
N TYR A 55 19.89 -1.54 11.83
CA TYR A 55 18.43 -1.58 11.70
C TYR A 55 17.94 -2.67 10.73
N CYS A 56 18.57 -2.82 9.56
CA CYS A 56 18.23 -3.84 8.57
C CYS A 56 18.50 -5.28 9.04
N ARG A 57 19.37 -5.50 10.03
CA ARG A 57 19.59 -6.85 10.61
C ARG A 57 18.43 -7.30 11.48
N ASN A 58 17.79 -6.35 12.15
CA ASN A 58 16.72 -6.63 13.11
C ASN A 58 15.33 -6.47 12.49
N THR A 59 15.20 -5.74 11.38
CA THR A 59 13.90 -5.46 10.75
C THR A 59 13.76 -6.17 9.40
N PRO A 60 12.73 -7.03 9.22
CA PRO A 60 12.44 -7.63 7.93
C PRO A 60 12.05 -6.57 6.89
N ARG A 61 12.38 -6.82 5.62
CA ARG A 61 12.20 -5.86 4.52
C ARG A 61 10.76 -5.57 4.13
N PHE A 62 9.88 -6.56 4.26
CA PHE A 62 8.52 -6.49 3.71
C PHE A 62 7.45 -6.91 4.71
N LEU A 63 7.45 -8.16 5.16
CA LEU A 63 6.47 -8.67 6.12
C LEU A 63 6.77 -8.09 7.51
N PRO A 64 5.79 -7.48 8.19
CA PRO A 64 6.00 -6.96 9.54
C PRO A 64 6.26 -8.12 10.51
N LYS A 65 7.31 -8.00 11.33
CA LYS A 65 7.54 -8.89 12.47
C LYS A 65 7.00 -8.21 13.71
N PHE A 66 5.94 -8.77 14.28
CA PHE A 66 5.26 -8.21 15.46
C PHE A 66 6.03 -8.47 16.76
N GLU A 67 6.86 -9.51 16.82
CA GLU A 67 7.59 -9.91 18.02
C GLU A 67 8.65 -8.89 18.47
N ASP A 68 9.28 -8.18 17.51
CA ASP A 68 10.34 -7.20 17.80
C ASP A 68 9.81 -5.75 17.87
N PHE A 69 8.48 -5.57 17.85
CA PHE A 69 7.87 -4.25 17.89
C PHE A 69 7.96 -3.66 19.30
N THR A 70 8.81 -2.65 19.46
CA THR A 70 8.96 -1.90 20.72
C THR A 70 8.40 -0.50 20.54
N GLU A 71 7.34 -0.18 21.27
CA GLU A 71 6.69 1.13 21.24
C GLU A 71 7.22 2.02 22.39
N PRO A 72 7.79 3.20 22.12
CA PRO A 72 8.10 4.18 23.14
C PRO A 72 6.81 4.80 23.72
N GLU A 73 6.87 5.25 24.97
CA GLU A 73 5.72 5.88 25.66
C GLU A 73 5.19 7.12 24.94
N MET A 74 6.07 7.89 24.27
CA MET A 74 5.72 9.11 23.57
C MET A 74 6.46 9.23 22.23
N TYR A 75 5.73 9.60 21.17
CA TYR A 75 6.29 9.89 19.86
C TYR A 75 6.29 11.41 19.58
N GLU A 76 7.46 11.99 19.37
CA GLU A 76 7.56 13.38 18.90
C GLU A 76 7.32 13.43 17.39
N VAL A 77 6.13 13.87 16.98
CA VAL A 77 5.73 13.94 15.56
C VAL A 77 5.40 15.36 15.12
N LYS A 78 5.75 15.69 13.88
CA LYS A 78 5.29 16.94 13.25
C LYS A 78 3.82 16.81 12.89
N SER A 79 2.94 17.46 13.65
CA SER A 79 1.47 17.31 13.53
C SER A 79 0.94 17.56 12.11
N ARG A 80 1.55 18.48 11.34
CA ARG A 80 1.18 18.72 9.94
C ARG A 80 1.43 17.48 9.07
N LYS A 81 2.60 16.85 9.18
CA LYS A 81 2.93 15.65 8.40
C LYS A 81 2.06 14.46 8.81
N PHE A 82 1.80 14.33 10.10
CA PHE A 82 0.92 13.29 10.64
C PHE A 82 -0.50 13.39 10.06
N ARG A 83 -1.11 14.58 10.07
CA ARG A 83 -2.42 14.79 9.45
C ARG A 83 -2.42 14.46 7.97
N VAL A 84 -1.41 14.92 7.23
CA VAL A 84 -1.29 14.61 5.79
C VAL A 84 -1.22 13.10 5.57
N ALA A 85 -0.44 12.36 6.36
CA ALA A 85 -0.34 10.91 6.23
C ALA A 85 -1.67 10.19 6.50
N ILE A 86 -2.48 10.66 7.45
CA ILE A 86 -3.83 10.12 7.69
C ILE A 86 -4.72 10.34 6.46
N PHE A 87 -4.74 11.56 5.91
CA PHE A 87 -5.55 11.86 4.73
C PHE A 87 -5.05 11.14 3.48
N ASP A 88 -3.75 10.89 3.36
CA ASP A 88 -3.15 10.11 2.26
C ASP A 88 -3.70 8.66 2.28
N ALA A 89 -3.84 8.07 3.47
CA ALA A 89 -4.44 6.74 3.60
C ALA A 89 -5.94 6.68 3.23
N LEU A 90 -6.68 7.80 3.33
CA LEU A 90 -8.11 7.83 2.94
C LEU A 90 -8.31 7.67 1.43
N TRP A 91 -7.27 7.83 0.61
CA TRP A 91 -7.37 7.66 -0.83
C TRP A 91 -7.89 6.27 -1.24
N PHE A 92 -7.54 5.22 -0.49
CA PHE A 92 -8.08 3.87 -0.74
C PHE A 92 -9.61 3.83 -0.59
N ILE A 93 -10.16 4.50 0.42
CA ILE A 93 -11.61 4.57 0.67
C ILE A 93 -12.30 5.34 -0.46
N TRP A 94 -11.73 6.47 -0.86
CA TRP A 94 -12.24 7.24 -2.00
C TRP A 94 -12.26 6.43 -3.29
N LEU A 95 -11.22 5.63 -3.52
CA LEU A 95 -11.13 4.78 -4.71
C LEU A 95 -12.20 3.68 -4.71
N VAL A 96 -12.43 3.02 -3.58
CA VAL A 96 -13.55 2.07 -3.43
C VAL A 96 -14.89 2.76 -3.69
N GLY A 97 -15.14 3.91 -3.06
CA GLY A 97 -16.39 4.66 -3.27
C GLY A 97 -16.61 5.08 -4.72
N LEU A 98 -15.54 5.41 -5.45
CA LEU A 98 -15.63 5.72 -6.89
C LEU A 98 -15.94 4.47 -7.74
N LEU A 99 -15.37 3.32 -7.39
CA LEU A 99 -15.64 2.05 -8.09
C LEU A 99 -17.09 1.63 -7.91
N GLU A 100 -17.59 1.63 -6.68
CA GLU A 100 -18.98 1.33 -6.32
C GLU A 100 -19.96 2.30 -7.00
N LEU A 101 -19.63 3.60 -7.03
CA LEU A 101 -20.45 4.58 -7.74
C LEU A 101 -20.48 4.30 -9.25
N ALA A 102 -19.34 3.95 -9.85
CA ALA A 102 -19.28 3.60 -11.27
C ALA A 102 -20.05 2.31 -11.59
N GLU A 103 -20.10 1.36 -10.66
CA GLU A 103 -20.91 0.15 -10.74
C GLU A 103 -22.40 0.44 -10.63
N GLY A 104 -22.83 1.20 -9.62
CA GLY A 104 -24.23 1.64 -9.50
C GLY A 104 -24.71 2.43 -10.73
N LEU A 105 -23.85 3.23 -11.36
CA LEU A 105 -24.15 3.90 -12.63
C LEU A 105 -24.28 2.93 -13.82
N ARG A 106 -23.54 1.82 -13.82
CA ARG A 106 -23.69 0.76 -14.84
C ARG A 106 -24.99 -0.01 -14.67
N GLU A 107 -25.39 -0.32 -13.45
CA GLU A 107 -26.66 -1.02 -13.17
C GLU A 107 -27.88 -0.25 -13.70
N ILE A 108 -27.86 1.08 -13.62
CA ILE A 108 -28.92 1.95 -14.17
C ILE A 108 -28.76 2.23 -15.68
N ALA A 109 -27.91 1.48 -16.38
CA ALA A 109 -27.63 1.56 -17.82
C ALA A 109 -27.10 2.91 -18.31
N VAL A 110 -26.50 3.74 -17.44
CA VAL A 110 -25.89 5.02 -17.81
C VAL A 110 -24.51 4.80 -18.47
N ILE A 111 -23.82 3.71 -18.14
CA ILE A 111 -22.49 3.35 -18.67
C ILE A 111 -22.54 1.93 -19.27
N PRO A 112 -22.04 1.70 -20.50
CA PRO A 112 -22.03 0.38 -21.10
C PRO A 112 -20.92 -0.53 -20.52
N THR A 113 -21.20 -1.83 -20.39
CA THR A 113 -20.20 -2.85 -20.02
C THR A 113 -19.34 -3.19 -21.24
N LEU A 114 -18.06 -2.78 -21.22
CA LEU A 114 -17.14 -2.98 -22.35
C LEU A 114 -16.38 -4.31 -22.31
N LEU A 115 -16.10 -4.84 -21.12
CA LEU A 115 -15.31 -6.05 -20.92
C LEU A 115 -15.81 -6.80 -19.67
N LEU A 116 -16.11 -8.09 -19.81
CA LEU A 116 -16.47 -8.97 -18.70
C LEU A 116 -15.20 -9.70 -18.25
N LEU A 117 -14.79 -9.50 -17.00
CA LEU A 117 -13.61 -10.14 -16.42
C LEU A 117 -14.03 -11.19 -15.39
N PRO A 118 -13.30 -12.31 -15.27
CA PRO A 118 -13.50 -13.29 -14.21
C PRO A 118 -12.93 -12.84 -12.87
#